data_AF-A0A6I0ES04-F1
#
_entry.id   AF-A0A6I0ES04-F1
#
_cell.length_a   1.000
_cell.length_b   1.000
_cell.length_c   1.000
_cell.angle_alpha   90.00
_cell.angle_beta   90.00
_cell.angle_gamma   90.00
#
_symmetry.space_group_name_H-M   'P 1'
#
loop_
_entity.id
_entity.type
_entity.pdbx_description
1 polymer ?
#
loop_
_entity_poly.entity_id
_entity_poly.type
_entity_poly.pdbx_seq_one_letter_code
_entity_poly.pdbx_strand_id
1 'polypeptide(L)'
;MRPARRTCSTMWPASSREATARRMTRERDRGAEGPRGRGTGVGQGIRTFKDLAAWQRAMALCKEVYALTRLFPDTEKFGLTAQIRRAEVSIPSNIAEGYGRRNLQESIRFLNIAHRSLGEVETQVLLAQP
;
A
#
# COMPACT_ATOMS: atom_id res chain seq x y z
N MET A 1 -43.00 -35.33 -3.64
CA MET A 1 -41.98 -34.95 -2.64
C MET A 1 -40.71 -34.51 -3.37
N ARG A 2 -40.33 -33.23 -3.24
CA ARG A 2 -39.12 -32.62 -3.80
C ARG A 2 -38.38 -31.92 -2.65
N PRO A 3 -37.07 -32.14 -2.42
CA PRO A 3 -36.36 -31.39 -1.38
C PRO A 3 -35.96 -30.00 -1.90
N ALA A 4 -36.22 -29.00 -1.06
CA ALA A 4 -35.93 -27.60 -1.27
C ALA A 4 -34.43 -27.30 -1.14
N ARG A 5 -33.93 -26.46 -2.06
CA ARG A 5 -32.60 -25.83 -1.99
C ARG A 5 -32.59 -24.85 -0.82
N ARG A 6 -31.62 -25.01 0.09
CA ARG A 6 -31.33 -24.02 1.15
C ARG A 6 -30.18 -23.14 0.68
N THR A 7 -30.48 -21.94 0.22
CA THR A 7 -29.53 -20.83 0.16
C THR A 7 -29.56 -20.13 1.52
N CYS A 8 -28.50 -20.28 2.32
CA CYS A 8 -28.31 -19.47 3.51
C CYS A 8 -27.23 -18.43 3.20
N SER A 9 -27.70 -17.23 2.84
CA SER A 9 -26.90 -16.01 2.77
C SER A 9 -26.84 -15.44 4.18
N THR A 10 -25.67 -15.47 4.81
CA THR A 10 -25.45 -14.78 6.09
C THR A 10 -25.00 -13.35 5.81
N MET A 11 -25.97 -12.46 6.02
CA MET A 11 -25.91 -11.01 6.13
C MET A 11 -24.80 -10.50 7.07
N TRP A 12 -24.02 -9.55 6.56
CA TRP A 12 -23.27 -8.57 7.35
C TRP A 12 -24.25 -7.52 7.90
N PRO A 13 -24.20 -7.12 9.19
CA PRO A 13 -25.11 -6.12 9.72
C PRO A 13 -24.69 -4.70 9.28
N ALA A 14 -25.60 -4.03 8.57
CA ALA A 14 -25.60 -2.59 8.37
C ALA A 14 -26.39 -1.92 9.51
N SER A 15 -25.73 -1.05 10.27
CA SER A 15 -26.35 -0.13 11.24
C SER A 15 -25.46 1.12 11.30
N SER A 16 -25.92 2.36 11.35
CA SER A 16 -27.22 2.98 11.18
C SER A 16 -26.92 4.43 10.80
N ARG A 17 -27.50 4.95 9.72
CA ARG A 17 -27.57 6.39 9.44
C ARG A 17 -28.98 6.86 9.81
N GLU A 18 -29.09 8.11 10.24
CA GLU A 18 -30.31 8.93 10.40
C GLU A 18 -30.83 9.17 11.83
N ALA A 19 -30.18 10.08 12.53
CA ALA A 19 -30.74 11.10 13.43
C ALA A 19 -29.58 12.08 13.69
N THR A 20 -29.58 13.37 13.36
CA THR A 20 -30.58 14.40 13.64
C THR A 20 -30.19 15.62 12.80
N ALA A 21 -31.07 16.06 11.91
CA ALA A 21 -30.92 17.33 11.20
C ALA A 21 -31.78 18.40 11.87
N ARG A 22 -31.23 19.62 11.93
CA ARG A 22 -31.87 20.95 12.11
C ARG A 22 -31.95 21.50 13.54
N ARG A 23 -30.97 22.34 13.89
CA ARG A 23 -31.21 23.64 14.54
C ARG A 23 -30.16 24.67 14.11
N MET A 24 -30.58 25.61 13.26
CA MET A 24 -30.26 27.06 13.20
C MET A 24 -28.78 27.48 13.26
N THR A 25 -28.14 27.87 12.15
CA THR A 25 -28.07 29.22 11.56
C THR A 25 -27.79 30.41 12.51
N ARG A 26 -26.67 31.09 12.20
CA ARG A 26 -26.21 32.45 12.57
C ARG A 26 -25.20 32.58 13.73
N GLU A 27 -23.92 32.56 13.38
CA GLU A 27 -22.85 33.42 13.95
C GLU A 27 -21.66 33.36 12.98
N ARG A 28 -21.62 34.23 11.97
CA ARG A 28 -20.83 35.48 11.93
C ARG A 28 -19.35 35.29 12.29
N ASP A 29 -18.53 35.40 11.24
CA ASP A 29 -17.33 36.24 11.19
C ASP A 29 -16.55 36.39 12.47
N ARG A 30 -15.49 35.59 12.60
CA ARG A 30 -14.21 36.07 13.11
C ARG A 30 -13.09 35.32 12.41
N GLY A 31 -12.39 36.04 11.53
CA GLY A 31 -11.16 35.59 10.92
C GLY A 31 -10.13 35.25 11.98
N ALA A 32 -9.57 34.04 11.85
CA ALA A 32 -8.31 33.67 12.45
C ALA A 32 -7.42 33.20 11.29
N GLU A 33 -6.73 34.16 10.66
CA GLU A 33 -5.55 33.86 9.85
C GLU A 33 -4.50 33.27 10.78
N GLY A 34 -4.44 31.94 10.85
CA GLY A 34 -3.30 31.24 11.44
C GLY A 34 -2.04 31.51 10.61
N PRO A 35 -0.84 31.48 11.23
CA PRO A 35 0.38 31.84 10.54
C PRO A 35 0.62 30.85 9.39
N ARG A 36 0.50 31.38 8.16
CA ARG A 36 0.99 30.77 6.93
C ARG A 36 2.51 30.72 7.02
N GLY A 37 3.02 29.62 7.54
CA GLY A 37 4.44 29.42 7.79
C GLY A 37 4.81 27.96 7.97
N ARG A 38 4.43 27.09 7.02
CA ARG A 38 5.19 25.85 6.79
C ARG A 38 5.90 26.01 5.47
N GLY A 39 7.15 26.48 5.54
CA GLY A 39 8.10 26.26 4.46
C GLY A 39 8.19 24.76 4.23
N THR A 40 7.47 24.26 3.22
CA THR A 40 7.75 22.95 2.65
C THR A 40 9.19 23.01 2.20
N GLY A 41 10.06 22.30 2.92
CA GLY A 41 11.49 22.25 2.62
C GLY A 41 11.67 22.06 1.12
N VAL A 42 12.46 22.97 0.53
CA VAL A 42 12.89 22.89 -0.86
C VAL A 42 13.33 21.45 -1.10
N GLY A 43 12.56 20.71 -1.90
CA GLY A 43 12.83 19.32 -2.19
C GLY A 43 14.25 19.23 -2.70
N GLN A 44 15.12 18.54 -1.96
CA GLN A 44 16.45 18.17 -2.44
C GLN A 44 16.26 17.58 -3.83
N GLY A 45 16.93 18.13 -4.85
CA GLY A 45 16.84 17.60 -6.22
C GLY A 45 17.18 16.11 -6.22
N ILE A 46 16.44 15.33 -7.02
CA ILE A 46 16.71 13.90 -7.18
C ILE A 46 18.06 13.76 -7.89
N ARG A 47 19.07 13.26 -7.17
CA ARG A 47 20.41 13.00 -7.71
C ARG A 47 20.64 11.51 -7.91
N THR A 48 20.01 10.70 -7.06
CA THR A 48 20.10 9.24 -7.09
C THR A 48 18.72 8.62 -6.92
N PHE A 49 18.57 7.35 -7.29
CA PHE A 49 17.33 6.60 -7.04
C PHE A 49 16.94 6.55 -5.55
N LYS A 50 17.91 6.75 -4.62
CA LYS A 50 17.66 6.78 -3.18
C LYS A 50 16.89 8.02 -2.72
N ASP A 51 16.89 9.07 -3.54
CA ASP A 51 16.12 10.29 -3.29
C ASP A 51 14.64 10.11 -3.70
N LEU A 52 14.29 9.02 -4.42
CA LEU A 52 12.92 8.72 -4.81
C LEU A 52 12.11 8.26 -3.61
N ALA A 53 11.02 8.97 -3.30
CA ALA A 53 10.10 8.58 -2.23
C ALA A 53 9.52 7.17 -2.43
N ALA A 54 9.26 6.77 -3.68
CA ALA A 54 8.81 5.42 -4.02
C ALA A 54 9.82 4.35 -3.63
N TRP A 55 11.12 4.59 -3.90
CA TRP A 55 12.19 3.67 -3.52
C TRP A 55 12.34 3.58 -1.99
N GLN A 56 12.28 4.72 -1.29
CA GLN A 56 12.37 4.76 0.18
C GLN A 56 11.23 3.97 0.84
N ARG A 57 10.01 4.10 0.31
CA ARG A 57 8.84 3.33 0.78
C ARG A 57 8.98 1.84 0.48
N ALA A 58 9.46 1.48 -0.72
CA ALA A 58 9.74 0.09 -1.07
C ALA A 58 10.79 -0.52 -0.13
N MET A 59 11.86 0.20 0.20
CA MET A 59 12.86 -0.27 1.17
C MET A 59 12.31 -0.44 2.58
N ALA A 60 11.34 0.40 3.00
CA ALA A 60 10.66 0.24 4.28
C ALA A 60 9.79 -1.03 4.26
N LEU A 61 9.03 -1.26 3.18
CA LEU A 61 8.26 -2.48 2.94
C LEU A 61 9.15 -3.74 3.03
N CYS A 62 10.38 -3.72 2.48
CA CYS A 62 11.32 -4.83 2.63
C CYS A 62 11.53 -5.23 4.07
N LYS A 63 11.81 -4.23 4.92
CA LYS A 63 12.13 -4.48 6.32
C LYS A 63 10.93 -5.07 7.05
N GLU A 64 9.74 -4.55 6.77
CA GLU A 64 8.48 -5.05 7.35
C GLU A 64 8.20 -6.48 6.92
N VAL A 65 8.33 -6.80 5.63
CA VAL A 65 8.12 -8.15 5.10
C VAL A 65 9.15 -9.14 5.63
N TYR A 66 10.42 -8.76 5.74
CA TYR A 66 11.45 -9.61 6.35
C TYR A 66 11.16 -9.86 7.83
N ALA A 67 10.67 -8.86 8.58
CA ALA A 67 10.27 -9.01 9.97
C ALA A 67 9.03 -9.93 10.09
N LEU A 68 8.01 -9.74 9.26
CA LEU A 68 6.79 -10.55 9.23
C LEU A 68 7.10 -12.03 8.92
N THR A 69 7.83 -12.27 7.83
CA THR A 69 8.15 -13.64 7.36
C THR A 69 9.12 -14.39 8.29
N ARG A 70 9.75 -13.72 9.27
CA ARG A 70 10.50 -14.41 10.34
C ARG A 70 9.59 -15.13 11.34
N LEU A 71 8.30 -14.80 11.36
CA LEU A 71 7.30 -15.41 12.25
C LEU A 71 6.60 -16.62 11.61
N PHE A 72 6.87 -16.90 10.33
CA PHE A 72 6.26 -18.02 9.62
C PHE A 72 6.87 -19.35 10.11
N PRO A 73 6.10 -20.45 10.08
CA PRO A 73 6.63 -21.76 10.43
C PRO A 73 7.74 -22.18 9.46
N ASP A 74 8.71 -22.96 9.94
CA ASP A 74 9.86 -23.42 9.15
C ASP A 74 9.44 -24.22 7.89
N THR A 75 8.25 -24.84 7.92
CA THR A 75 7.65 -25.54 6.77
C THR A 75 7.43 -24.62 5.57
N GLU A 76 7.21 -23.31 5.80
CA GLU A 76 7.00 -22.31 4.74
C GLU A 76 8.29 -21.65 4.26
N LYS A 77 9.45 -22.01 4.81
CA LYS A 77 10.75 -21.38 4.49
C LYS A 77 11.05 -21.39 3.01
N PHE A 78 10.81 -22.52 2.35
CA PHE A 78 11.00 -22.70 0.90
C PHE A 78 9.69 -22.52 0.09
N GLY A 79 8.56 -22.38 0.79
CA GLY A 79 7.25 -22.11 0.22
C GLY A 79 6.98 -20.60 0.17
N LEU A 80 5.97 -20.16 0.92
CA LEU A 80 5.47 -18.79 0.87
C LEU A 80 6.52 -17.76 1.29
N THR A 81 7.38 -18.08 2.25
CA THR A 81 8.45 -17.17 2.72
C THR A 81 9.42 -16.81 1.59
N ALA A 82 9.89 -17.81 0.84
CA ALA A 82 10.83 -17.59 -0.26
C ALA A 82 10.18 -16.87 -1.45
N GLN A 83 8.88 -17.10 -1.70
CA GLN A 83 8.16 -16.40 -2.75
C GLN A 83 7.96 -14.92 -2.41
N ILE A 84 7.47 -14.62 -1.20
CA ILE A 84 7.25 -13.25 -0.73
C ILE A 84 8.55 -12.46 -0.77
N ARG A 85 9.64 -12.99 -0.21
CA ARG A 85 10.91 -12.26 -0.15
C ARG A 85 11.50 -11.99 -1.53
N ARG A 86 11.32 -12.89 -2.50
CA ARG A 86 11.79 -12.66 -3.88
C ARG A 86 10.96 -11.57 -4.58
N ALA A 87 9.63 -11.64 -4.47
CA ALA A 87 8.75 -10.63 -5.04
C ALA A 87 9.01 -9.26 -4.41
N GLU A 88 9.16 -9.20 -3.10
CA GLU A 88 9.37 -7.97 -2.36
C GLU A 88 10.70 -7.28 -2.75
N VAL A 89 11.83 -8.00 -2.73
CA VAL A 89 13.15 -7.44 -3.10
C VAL A 89 13.18 -6.93 -4.55
N SER A 90 12.36 -7.51 -5.42
CA SER A 90 12.20 -7.08 -6.82
C SER A 90 11.64 -5.65 -6.91
N ILE A 91 10.82 -5.18 -5.96
CA ILE A 91 10.17 -3.87 -6.00
C ILE A 91 11.20 -2.72 -5.99
N PRO A 92 12.03 -2.52 -4.94
CA PRO A 92 13.01 -1.44 -4.93
C PRO A 92 14.11 -1.65 -6.00
N SER A 93 14.42 -2.90 -6.36
CA SER A 93 15.41 -3.22 -7.40
C SER A 93 14.96 -2.68 -8.76
N ASN A 94 13.71 -2.95 -9.16
CA ASN A 94 13.16 -2.44 -10.41
C ASN A 94 12.97 -0.92 -10.39
N ILE A 95 12.63 -0.30 -9.25
CA ILE A 95 12.58 1.17 -9.15
C ILE A 95 13.97 1.78 -9.39
N ALA A 96 15.01 1.22 -8.77
CA ALA A 96 16.38 1.68 -8.95
C ALA A 96 16.87 1.48 -10.39
N GLU A 97 16.55 0.34 -11.00
CA GLU A 97 16.91 0.05 -12.38
C GLU A 97 16.19 0.98 -13.37
N GLY A 98 14.89 1.24 -13.15
CA GLY A 98 14.09 2.17 -13.94
C GLY A 98 14.61 3.61 -13.88
N TYR A 99 15.08 4.06 -12.73
CA TYR A 99 15.75 5.37 -12.57
C TYR A 99 17.02 5.48 -13.42
N GLY A 100 17.77 4.39 -13.58
CA GLY A 100 18.99 4.36 -14.39
C GLY A 100 18.77 4.36 -15.90
N ARG A 101 17.52 4.26 -16.39
CA ARG A 101 17.22 4.22 -17.82
C ARG A 101 17.19 5.61 -18.42
N ARG A 102 17.71 5.73 -19.65
CA ARG A 102 17.72 6.98 -20.42
C ARG A 102 16.38 7.26 -21.09
N ASN A 103 15.66 6.21 -21.45
CA ASN A 103 14.38 6.29 -22.14
C ASN A 103 13.23 6.17 -21.15
N LEU A 104 12.28 7.11 -21.23
CA LEU A 104 11.07 7.13 -20.38
C LEU A 104 10.27 5.83 -20.50
N GLN A 105 10.14 5.26 -21.70
CA GLN A 105 9.37 4.03 -21.89
C GLN A 105 10.01 2.82 -21.19
N GLU A 106 11.35 2.77 -21.16
CA GLU A 106 12.06 1.74 -20.40
C GLU A 106 11.87 1.96 -18.89
N SER A 107 12.02 3.19 -18.41
CA SER A 107 11.74 3.52 -16.99
C SER A 107 10.34 3.08 -16.58
N ILE A 108 9.31 3.41 -17.38
CA ILE A 108 7.92 3.00 -17.12
C ILE A 108 7.78 1.48 -17.10
N ARG A 109 8.44 0.75 -18.02
CA ARG A 109 8.42 -0.72 -18.01
C ARG A 109 8.95 -1.29 -16.70
N PHE A 110 10.04 -0.75 -16.16
CA PHE A 110 10.57 -1.17 -14.86
C PHE A 110 9.62 -0.85 -13.70
N LEU A 111 9.00 0.32 -13.71
CA LEU A 111 7.98 0.68 -12.71
C LEU A 111 6.77 -0.25 -12.77
N ASN A 112 6.34 -0.67 -13.96
CA ASN A 112 5.28 -1.65 -14.14
C ASN A 112 5.67 -3.06 -13.64
N ILE A 113 6.95 -3.42 -13.70
CA ILE A 113 7.43 -4.67 -13.08
C ILE A 113 7.38 -4.54 -11.56
N ALA A 114 7.89 -3.43 -11.00
CA ALA A 114 7.83 -3.17 -9.56
C ALA A 114 6.38 -3.21 -9.02
N HIS A 115 5.44 -2.61 -9.75
CA HIS A 115 4.02 -2.62 -9.39
C HIS A 115 3.40 -4.03 -9.42
N ARG A 116 3.78 -4.86 -10.40
CA ARG A 116 3.34 -6.27 -10.44
C ARG A 116 3.88 -7.07 -9.26
N SER A 117 5.17 -6.91 -8.94
CA SER A 117 5.77 -7.54 -7.76
C SER A 117 5.11 -7.09 -6.45
N LEU A 118 4.66 -5.83 -6.35
CA LEU A 118 3.87 -5.37 -5.20
C LEU A 118 2.54 -6.12 -5.07
N GLY A 119 1.81 -6.32 -6.17
CA GLY A 119 0.56 -7.10 -6.16
C GLY A 119 0.76 -8.58 -5.80
N GLU A 120 1.90 -9.17 -6.21
CA GLU A 120 2.28 -10.51 -5.77
C GLU A 120 2.51 -10.58 -4.25
N VAL A 121 3.27 -9.62 -3.69
CA VAL A 121 3.49 -9.54 -2.23
C VAL A 121 2.17 -9.38 -1.49
N GLU A 122 1.30 -8.47 -1.94
CA GLU A 122 -0.02 -8.25 -1.32
C GLU A 122 -0.86 -9.53 -1.31
N THR A 123 -0.94 -10.21 -2.46
CA THR A 123 -1.67 -11.48 -2.59
C THR A 123 -1.12 -12.55 -1.64
N GLN A 124 0.20 -12.70 -1.59
CA GLN A 124 0.85 -13.73 -0.77
C GLN A 124 0.77 -13.42 0.73
N VAL A 125 0.81 -12.15 1.13
CA VAL A 125 0.56 -11.74 2.51
C VAL A 125 -0.88 -12.02 2.90
N LEU A 126 -1.86 -11.76 2.03
CA LEU A 126 -3.27 -12.12 2.27
C LEU A 126 -3.45 -13.64 2.41
N LEU A 127 -2.76 -14.45 1.61
CA LEU A 127 -2.78 -15.91 1.74
C LEU A 127 -2.19 -16.42 3.07
N ALA A 128 -1.29 -15.65 3.69
CA ALA A 128 -0.69 -15.99 4.97
C ALA A 128 -1.58 -15.62 6.18
N GLN A 129 -2.66 -14.87 5.97
CA GLN A 129 -3.58 -14.51 7.05
C GLN A 129 -4.45 -15.72 7.43
N PRO A 130 -4.69 -15.93 8.74
CA PRO A 130 -5.52 -17.02 9.25
C PRO A 130 -7.02 -16.85 8.98
#